data_AF-A0A1G3A3C9-F1
#
_entry.id   AF-A0A1G3A3C9-F1
#
_cell.length_a   1.000
_cell.length_b   1.000
_cell.length_c   1.000
_cell.angle_alpha   90.00
_cell.angle_beta   90.00
_cell.angle_gamma   90.00
#
_symmetry.space_group_name_H-M   'P 1'
#
loop_
_entity.id
_entity.type
_entity.pdbx_description
1 polymer ?
#
loop_
_entity_poly.entity_id
_entity_poly.type
_entity_poly.pdbx_seq_one_letter_code
_entity_poly.pdbx_strand_id
1 'polypeptide(L)' 'MSAISLRLPEYLHKVVRELAAKEHASINQFITLALAEKMSALMTEEYLAKRAGRGSRKRFETAMRKVANIEPEEPDRL' A
#
# COMPACT_ATOMS: atom_id res chain seq x y z
N MET A 1 21.82 8.70 8.57
CA MET A 1 21.34 8.28 7.23
C MET A 1 22.51 7.66 6.48
N SER A 2 22.29 6.56 5.77
CA SER A 2 23.30 6.01 4.85
C SER A 2 23.11 6.65 3.47
N ALA A 3 24.20 6.93 2.76
CA ALA A 3 24.15 7.47 1.41
C ALA A 3 24.20 6.33 0.38
N ILE A 4 23.30 6.37 -0.60
CA ILE A 4 23.28 5.43 -1.73
C ILE A 4 23.54 6.23 -3.00
N SER A 5 24.55 5.83 -3.79
CA SER A 5 24.87 6.44 -5.08
C SER A 5 24.41 5.52 -6.20
N LEU A 6 23.52 6.02 -7.07
CA LEU A 6 22.95 5.29 -8.20
C LEU A 6 23.14 6.09 -9.48
N ARG A 7 23.37 5.40 -10.60
CA ARG A 7 23.35 6.00 -11.93
C ARG A 7 22.02 5.67 -12.59
N LEU A 8 21.28 6.71 -12.97
CA LEU A 8 20.03 6.57 -13.70
C LEU A 8 20.30 6.76 -15.20
N PRO A 9 19.61 6.01 -16.07
CA PRO A 9 19.48 6.38 -17.48
C PRO A 9 18.98 7.81 -17.63
N GLU A 10 19.48 8.53 -18.65
CA GLU A 10 19.19 9.96 -18.84
C GLU A 10 17.68 10.25 -18.94
N TYR A 11 16.93 9.38 -19.62
CA TYR A 11 15.47 9.54 -19.74
C TYR A 11 14.76 9.46 -18.38
N LEU A 12 15.19 8.58 -17.48
CA LEU A 12 14.61 8.48 -16.12
C LEU A 12 14.99 9.69 -15.29
N HIS A 13 16.24 10.12 -15.36
CA HIS A 13 16.71 11.28 -14.63
C HIS A 13 15.93 12.55 -15.03
N LYS A 14 15.65 12.74 -16.33
CA LYS A 14 14.81 13.84 -16.83
C LYS A 14 13.39 13.79 -16.25
N VAL A 15 12.74 12.63 -16.32
CA VAL A 15 11.38 12.46 -15.80
C VAL A 15 11.31 12.69 -14.29
N VAL A 16 12.25 12.12 -13.53
CA VAL A 16 12.30 12.32 -12.06
C VAL A 16 12.50 13.78 -11.71
N ARG A 17 13.34 14.51 -12.45
CA ARG A 17 13.52 15.97 -12.25
C ARG A 17 12.22 16.74 -12.47
N GLU A 18 11.49 16.44 -13.55
CA GLU A 18 10.22 17.09 -13.85
C GLU A 18 9.15 16.80 -12.78
N LEU A 19 9.07 15.54 -12.31
CA LEU A 19 8.13 15.15 -11.24
C LEU A 19 8.49 15.80 -9.90
N ALA A 20 9.76 15.77 -9.51
CA ALA A 20 10.21 16.40 -8.26
C ALA A 20 9.92 17.91 -8.26
N ALA A 21 10.09 18.59 -9.41
CA ALA A 21 9.74 20.00 -9.55
C ALA A 21 8.24 20.26 -9.40
N LYS A 22 7.37 19.40 -9.93
CA LYS A 22 5.90 19.49 -9.78
C LYS A 22 5.47 19.30 -8.33
N GLU A 23 6.12 18.39 -7.60
CA GLU A 23 5.85 18.12 -6.18
C GLU A 23 6.58 19.09 -5.23
N HIS A 24 7.26 20.12 -5.77
CA HIS A 24 8.06 21.08 -4.99
C HIS A 24 9.06 20.43 -4.02
N ALA A 25 9.64 19.30 -4.43
CA ALA A 25 10.58 18.51 -3.65
C ALA A 25 11.95 18.40 -4.33
N SER A 26 13.00 18.14 -3.56
CA SER A 26 14.29 17.76 -4.15
C SER A 26 14.20 16.37 -4.80
N ILE A 27 15.03 16.13 -5.83
CA ILE A 27 15.12 14.80 -6.47
C ILE A 27 15.40 13.70 -5.44
N ASN A 28 16.27 13.96 -4.45
CA ASN A 28 16.61 12.97 -3.42
C ASN A 28 15.42 12.67 -2.50
N GLN A 29 14.66 13.68 -2.09
CA GLN A 29 13.45 13.49 -1.28
C GLN A 29 12.39 12.73 -2.08
N PHE A 30 12.18 13.10 -3.34
CA PHE A 30 11.23 12.43 -4.22
C PHE A 30 11.58 10.94 -4.38
N ILE A 31 12.85 10.60 -4.68
CA ILE A 31 13.31 9.21 -4.79
C ILE A 31 13.17 8.47 -3.46
N THR A 32 13.49 9.11 -2.34
CA THR A 32 13.38 8.48 -1.02
C THR A 32 11.92 8.15 -0.68
N LEU A 33 10.98 9.04 -0.97
CA LEU A 33 9.56 8.82 -0.78
C LEU A 33 9.03 7.71 -1.70
N ALA A 34 9.35 7.77 -2.99
CA ALA A 34 8.94 6.74 -3.94
C ALA A 34 9.48 5.35 -3.56
N LEU A 35 10.71 5.28 -3.03
CA LEU A 35 11.28 4.04 -2.51
C LEU A 35 10.51 3.54 -1.28
N ALA A 36 10.22 4.42 -0.32
CA ALA A 36 9.46 4.08 0.87
C ALA A 36 8.05 3.58 0.52
N GLU A 37 7.38 4.23 -0.42
CA GLU A 37 6.06 3.83 -0.93
C GLU A 37 6.12 2.45 -1.61
N LYS A 38 7.10 2.22 -2.49
CA LYS A 38 7.27 0.92 -3.16
C LYS A 38 7.55 -0.20 -2.16
N MET A 39 8.39 0.07 -1.16
CA MET A 39 8.67 -0.89 -0.08
C MET A 39 7.41 -1.20 0.72
N SER A 40 6.66 -0.17 1.12
CA SER A 40 5.39 -0.33 1.85
C SER A 40 4.42 -1.20 1.08
N ALA A 41 4.21 -0.92 -0.22
CA ALA A 41 3.33 -1.70 -1.07
C ALA A 41 3.73 -3.19 -1.16
N LEU A 42 5.02 -3.48 -1.39
CA LEU A 42 5.52 -4.85 -1.47
C LEU A 42 5.39 -5.60 -0.13
N MET A 43 5.70 -4.94 0.98
CA MET A 43 5.57 -5.53 2.31
C MET A 43 4.10 -5.78 2.67
N THR A 44 3.19 -4.87 2.30
CA THR A 44 1.75 -5.06 2.50
C THR A 44 1.21 -6.23 1.68
N GLU A 45 1.61 -6.36 0.41
CA GLU A 45 1.25 -7.49 -0.44
C GLU A 45 1.67 -8.82 0.21
N GLU A 46 2.93 -8.93 0.63
CA GLU A 46 3.46 -10.13 1.27
C GLU A 46 2.70 -10.45 2.57
N TYR A 47 2.43 -9.45 3.39
CA TYR A 47 1.65 -9.61 4.62
C TYR A 47 0.24 -10.13 4.34
N LEU A 48 -0.48 -9.54 3.37
CA LEU A 48 -1.81 -9.94 3.00
C LEU A 48 -1.84 -11.36 2.42
N ALA A 49 -0.86 -11.74 1.59
CA ALA A 49 -0.72 -13.08 1.06
C ALA A 49 -0.52 -14.12 2.19
N LYS A 50 0.39 -13.84 3.14
CA LYS A 50 0.61 -14.70 4.32
C LYS A 50 -0.65 -14.82 5.19
N ARG A 51 -1.40 -13.73 5.35
CA ARG A 51 -2.65 -13.72 6.13
C ARG A 51 -3.76 -14.49 5.39
N ALA A 52 -3.87 -14.32 4.07
CA ALA A 52 -4.83 -15.01 3.24
C ALA A 52 -4.63 -16.54 3.29
N GLY A 53 -3.38 -17.01 3.31
CA GLY A 53 -3.06 -18.43 3.49
C GLY A 53 -3.55 -19.04 4.82
N ARG A 54 -3.80 -18.22 5.84
CA ARG A 54 -4.40 -18.65 7.12
C ARG A 54 -5.93 -18.58 7.12
N GLY A 55 -6.51 -17.95 6.09
CA GLY A 55 -7.93 -17.77 5.92
C GLY A 55 -8.63 -19.06 5.49
N SER A 56 -9.90 -19.21 5.87
CA SER A 56 -10.74 -20.29 5.38
C SER A 56 -12.13 -19.74 5.09
N ARG A 57 -12.54 -19.82 3.81
CA ARG A 57 -13.86 -19.36 3.37
C ARG A 57 -14.99 -20.05 4.14
N LYS A 58 -14.88 -21.37 4.32
CA LYS A 58 -15.84 -22.16 5.10
C LYS A 58 -15.95 -21.69 6.56
N ARG A 59 -14.82 -21.41 7.22
CA ARG A 59 -14.83 -20.91 8.61
C ARG A 59 -15.46 -19.52 8.69
N PHE A 60 -15.15 -18.65 7.72
CA PHE A 60 -15.75 -17.32 7.60
C PHE A 60 -17.28 -17.42 7.44
N GLU A 61 -17.78 -18.19 6.48
CA GLU A 61 -19.22 -18.37 6.27
C GLU A 61 -19.92 -19.00 7.48
N THR A 62 -19.25 -19.92 8.15
CA THR A 62 -19.77 -20.52 9.39
C THR A 62 -19.89 -19.51 10.53
N ALA A 63 -18.95 -18.57 10.64
CA ALA A 63 -19.06 -17.47 11.58
C ALA A 63 -20.20 -16.51 11.19
N MET A 64 -20.32 -16.17 9.91
CA MET A 64 -21.37 -15.26 9.41
C MET A 64 -22.78 -15.80 9.65
N ARG A 65 -23.00 -17.11 9.59
CA ARG A 65 -24.30 -17.73 9.92
C ARG A 65 -24.74 -17.52 11.38
N LYS A 66 -23.85 -17.09 12.27
CA LYS A 66 -24.21 -16.76 13.66
C LYS A 66 -24.81 -15.37 13.80
N VAL A 67 -24.65 -14.51 12.80
CA VAL A 67 -25.23 -13.18 12.80
C VAL A 67 -26.73 -13.32 12.57
N ALA A 68 -27.55 -12.68 13.41
CA ALA A 68 -28.99 -12.71 13.29
C ALA A 68 -29.42 -11.99 12.00
N ASN A 69 -30.33 -12.61 11.24
CA ASN A 69 -30.92 -11.99 10.05
C ASN A 69 -32.07 -11.07 10.46
N ILE A 70 -31.73 -9.92 11.04
CA ILE A 70 -32.67 -8.90 11.52
C ILE A 70 -32.28 -7.53 10.97
N GLU A 71 -33.22 -6.61 10.98
CA GLU A 71 -32.95 -5.21 10.63
C GLU A 71 -31.87 -4.62 11.53
N PRO A 72 -30.92 -3.83 10.98
CA PRO A 72 -29.95 -3.09 11.78
C PRO A 72 -30.66 -2.11 12.72
N GLU A 73 -30.01 -1.85 13.87
CA GLU A 73 -30.43 -0.79 14.77
C GLU A 73 -30.34 0.57 14.07
N GLU A 74 -31.17 1.53 14.49
CA GLU A 74 -31.21 2.90 13.92
C GLU A 74 -29.84 3.55 13.67
N PRO A 75 -28.85 3.51 14.59
CA PRO A 75 -27.54 4.12 14.33
C PRO A 75 -26.69 3.39 13.28
N ASP A 76 -27.02 2.14 12.96
CA ASP A 76 -26.30 1.29 11.99
C ASP A 76 -27.02 1.21 10.63
N ARG A 77 -28.13 1.96 10.45
CA ARG A 77 -28.81 2.09 9.15
C ARG A 77 -28.03 3.03 8.23
N LEU A 78 -27.87 2.64 6.97
CA LEU A 78 -27.21 3.42 5.91
C LEU A 78 -28.10 4.54 5.36
#